data_AF-A0A699XYC0-F1
#
_entry.id   AF-A0A699XYC0-F1
#
_cell.length_a   1.000
_cell.length_b   1.000
_cell.length_c   1.000
_cell.angle_alpha   90.00
_cell.angle_beta   90.00
_cell.angle_gamma   90.00
#
_symmetry.space_group_name_H-M   'P 1'
#
loop_
_entity.id
_entity.type
_entity.pdbx_description
1 polymer ?
#
loop_
_entity_poly.entity_id
_entity_poly.type
_entity_poly.pdbx_seq_one_letter_code
_entity_poly.pdbx_strand_id
1 'polypeptide(L)' 'YALTVKPTARIETTDEGTHILTTVDGIQRTVSEASLRRNLKLRDEDGIVSIP' A
#
# COMPACT_ATOMS: atom_id res chain seq x y z
N TYR A 1 -14.69 24.15 13.34
CA TYR A 1 -13.37 23.49 13.44
C TYR A 1 -13.47 22.15 12.74
N ALA A 2 -12.92 22.01 11.53
CA ALA A 2 -12.79 20.69 10.90
C ALA A 2 -11.36 20.23 11.14
N LEU A 3 -11.18 19.16 11.91
CA LEU A 3 -9.88 18.50 12.00
C LEU A 3 -9.64 17.80 10.66
N THR A 4 -8.72 18.33 9.86
CA THR A 4 -8.24 17.62 8.66
C THR A 4 -7.47 16.39 9.13
N VAL A 5 -8.11 15.22 9.06
CA VAL A 5 -7.43 13.94 9.26
C VAL A 5 -6.55 13.71 8.03
N LYS A 6 -5.23 13.79 8.20
CA LYS A 6 -4.31 13.40 7.12
C LYS A 6 -4.31 11.87 7.02
N PRO A 7 -4.67 11.29 5.86
CA PRO A 7 -4.56 9.85 5.69
C PRO A 7 -3.08 9.47 5.79
N THR A 8 -2.77 8.53 6.69
CA THR A 8 -1.43 7.98 6.85
C THR A 8 -1.41 6.59 6.25
N ALA A 9 -0.55 6.39 5.25
CA ALA A 9 -0.25 5.07 4.72
C ALA A 9 1.09 4.59 5.27
N ARG A 10 1.18 3.31 5.61
CA ARG A 10 2.40 2.63 6.07
C ARG A 10 2.69 1.47 5.13
N ILE A 11 3.97 1.24 4.86
CA ILE A 11 4.44 0.08 4.11
C ILE A 11 4.93 -0.95 5.13
N GLU A 12 4.50 -2.19 4.98
CA GLU A 12 4.90 -3.31 5.82
C GLU A 12 5.41 -4.43 4.92
N THR A 13 6.61 -4.93 5.22
CA THR A 13 7.22 -6.06 4.52
C THR A 13 7.34 -7.20 5.50
N THR A 14 6.71 -8.32 5.17
CA THR A 14 6.77 -9.59 5.91
C THR A 14 7.36 -10.69 5.02
N ASP A 15 7.55 -11.89 5.57
CA ASP A 15 7.95 -13.06 4.77
C ASP A 15 6.93 -13.40 3.66
N GLU A 16 5.68 -12.94 3.80
CA GLU A 16 4.61 -13.13 2.82
C GLU A 16 4.60 -12.04 1.72
N GLY A 17 5.42 -11.00 1.85
CA GLY A 17 5.58 -9.93 0.87
C GLY A 17 5.32 -8.52 1.41
N THR A 18 5.25 -7.54 0.49
CA THR A 18 5.08 -6.12 0.84
C THR A 18 3.63 -5.66 0.65
N HIS A 19 3.12 -4.94 1.66
CA HIS A 19 1.75 -4.48 1.75
C HIS A 19 1.69 -3.01 2.16
N ILE A 20 0.67 -2.30 1.68
CA ILE A 20 0.35 -0.95 2.14
C ILE A 20 -0.85 -1.03 3.08
N LEU A 21 -0.67 -0.56 4.31
CA LEU A 21 -1.73 -0.38 5.28
C LEU A 21 -2.14 1.09 5.37
N THR A 22 -3.44 1.34 5.31
CA THR A 22 -3.98 2.70 5.43
C THR A 22 -5.32 2.69 6.16
N THR A 23 -5.72 3.84 6.69
CA THR A 23 -7.04 4.04 7.26
C THR A 23 -7.79 5.05 6.39
N VAL A 24 -8.86 4.59 5.74
CA VAL A 24 -9.75 5.43 4.92
C VAL A 24 -11.12 5.39 5.58
N ASP A 25 -11.67 6.56 5.92
CA ASP A 25 -12.96 6.70 6.61
C ASP A 25 -13.07 5.90 7.91
N GLY A 26 -11.97 5.80 8.66
CA GLY A 26 -11.90 5.02 9.90
C GLY A 26 -11.81 3.51 9.70
N ILE A 27 -11.74 3.02 8.45
CA ILE A 27 -11.63 1.60 8.12
C ILE A 27 -10.20 1.29 7.68
N GLN A 28 -9.59 0.29 8.31
CA GLN A 28 -8.29 -0.22 7.89
C GLN A 28 -8.41 -0.93 6.53
N ARG A 29 -7.51 -0.59 5.63
CA ARG A 29 -7.40 -1.18 4.30
C ARG A 29 -5.98 -1.70 4.12
N THR A 30 -5.89 -2.86 3.49
CA THR A 30 -4.61 -3.47 3.09
C THR A 30 -4.61 -3.61 1.58
N VAL A 31 -3.54 -3.14 0.95
CA VAL A 31 -3.30 -3.33 -0.48
C VAL A 31 -2.09 -4.23 -0.65
N SER A 32 -2.27 -5.38 -1.29
CA SER A 32 -1.19 -6.32 -1.61
C SER A 32 -0.43 -5.91 -2.86
N GLU A 33 0.83 -6.32 -2.96
CA GLU A 33 1.67 -6.16 -4.14
C GLU A 33 1.00 -6.71 -5.42
N ALA A 34 0.39 -7.90 -5.34
CA ALA A 34 -0.33 -8.49 -6.47
C ALA A 34 -1.47 -7.59 -6.99
N SER A 35 -2.20 -6.93 -6.07
CA SER A 35 -3.27 -5.99 -6.43
C SER A 35 -2.73 -4.75 -7.14
N LEU A 36 -1.58 -4.23 -6.71
CA LEU A 36 -0.89 -3.11 -7.36
C LEU A 36 -0.40 -3.50 -8.75
N ARG A 37 0.24 -4.67 -8.90
CA ARG A 37 0.71 -5.16 -10.22
C ARG A 37 -0.44 -5.35 -11.20
N ARG A 38 -1.55 -5.95 -10.75
CA ARG A 38 -2.75 -6.15 -11.58
C ARG A 38 -3.38 -4.83 -12.02
N ASN A 39 -3.54 -3.88 -11.09
CA ASN A 39 -4.24 -2.62 -11.38
C ASN A 39 -3.36 -1.64 -12.15
N LEU A 40 -2.05 -1.66 -11.91
CA LEU A 40 -1.09 -0.74 -12.53
C LEU A 40 -0.35 -1.36 -13.72
N LYS A 41 -0.67 -2.61 -14.08
CA LYS A 41 -0.08 -3.38 -15.20
C LYS A 41 1.45 -3.47 -15.14
N LEU A 42 2.00 -3.62 -13.93
CA LEU A 42 3.44 -3.80 -13.74
C LEU A 42 3.85 -5.20 -14.19
N ARG A 43 5.03 -5.33 -14.81
CA ARG A 43 5.60 -6.63 -15.15
C ARG A 43 6.27 -7.24 -13.92
N ASP A 44 6.30 -8.57 -13.89
CA ASP A 44 6.69 -9.27 -12.68
C ASP A 44 8.20 -9.23 -12.38
N GLU A 45 9.06 -8.87 -13.34
CA GLU A 45 10.52 -9.07 -13.23
C GLU A 45 11.19 -8.23 -12.16
N ASP A 46 10.80 -6.96 -11.96
CA ASP A 46 11.44 -6.07 -10.99
C ASP A 46 10.68 -5.96 -9.63
N GLY A 47 9.51 -6.59 -9.52
CA GLY A 47 8.65 -6.47 -8.32
C GLY A 47 8.28 -5.03 -7.97
N ILE A 48 7.88 -4.77 -6.72
CA ILE A 48 7.81 -3.41 -6.17
C ILE A 48 9.17 -3.07 -5.53
N VAL A 49 9.93 -2.21 -6.20
CA VAL A 49 11.21 -1.69 -5.69
C VAL A 49 11.00 -0.47 -4.79
N SER A 50 11.65 -0.48 -3.62
CA SER A 50 11.71 0.67 -2.72
C SER A 50 12.77 1.66 -3.23
N ILE A 51 12.36 2.91 -3.44
CA ILE A 51 13.24 4.03 -3.83
C ILE A 51 13.42 4.96 -2.62
N PRO A 52 14.67 5.35 -2.28
CA PRO A 52 14.97 6.29 -1.18
C PRO A 52 14.32 7.67 -1.36
#